data_AF-B4GZQ9-F1
#
_entry.id   AF-B4GZQ9-F1
#
_cell.length_a   1.000
_cell.length_b   1.000
_cell.length_c   1.000
_cell.angle_alpha   90.00
_cell.angle_beta   90.00
_cell.angle_gamma   90.00
#
_symmetry.space_group_name_H-M   'P 1'
#
loop_
_entity.id
_entity.type
_entity.pdbx_description
1 polymer ?
#
loop_
_entity_poly.entity_id
_entity_poly.type
_entity_poly.pdbx_seq_one_letter_code
_entity_poly.pdbx_strand_id
1 'polypeptide(L)'
;MQLQVQLANFLLDNLVQSRIGFVLFFHCWQQHEIRDFAQQFMKPLHQHLIYHQFLQMHAVRDWEDLELRFLGHLQPTLAIYVDMKCHKAAGLLEEQLYNRHYHWLVHGNESEVGFYDFFSPFNISIDADVSYVKEEPPSSDYNASAVVYATYDVYSNGRIIGGQLNLTANYACGCDLSGCQRMRYLSPLHLRSKYGNREQLTDVVLRVATVVTQRPLYWSEDQLVLFLSQENDTHIDSLARFGYHLTLILRDLLHCQMKFIFVDSWSISDVVGGAVGAVVDQTADITATPSLATEGRLKYLSAHH
;
A
#
# COMPACT_ATOMS: atom_id res chain seq x y z
N MET A 1 24.63 -22.80 5.29
CA MET A 1 25.00 -22.88 3.86
C MET A 1 23.79 -23.16 2.98
N GLN A 2 22.98 -24.20 3.24
CA GLN A 2 21.77 -24.47 2.44
C GLN A 2 20.79 -23.29 2.48
N LEU A 3 20.27 -22.90 3.64
CA LEU A 3 19.15 -21.94 3.79
C LEU A 3 19.20 -20.67 2.91
N GLN A 4 20.38 -20.09 2.71
CA GLN A 4 20.57 -18.88 1.90
C GLN A 4 20.32 -19.11 0.41
N VAL A 5 20.59 -20.32 -0.09
CA VAL A 5 20.33 -20.73 -1.47
C VAL A 5 18.83 -20.90 -1.70
N GLN A 6 18.10 -21.53 -0.77
CA GLN A 6 16.64 -21.61 -0.88
C GLN A 6 15.97 -20.23 -0.83
N LEU A 7 16.46 -19.33 0.04
CA LEU A 7 15.97 -17.96 0.10
C LEU A 7 16.24 -17.21 -1.22
N ALA A 8 17.44 -17.37 -1.79
CA ALA A 8 17.76 -16.77 -3.08
C ALA A 8 16.82 -17.26 -4.19
N ASN A 9 16.53 -18.56 -4.24
CA ASN A 9 15.58 -19.13 -5.19
C ASN A 9 14.16 -18.57 -4.98
N PHE A 10 13.73 -18.42 -3.73
CA PHE A 10 12.41 -17.85 -3.42
C PHE A 10 12.29 -16.42 -3.95
N LEU A 11 13.31 -15.60 -3.68
CA LEU A 11 13.32 -14.20 -4.09
C LEU A 11 13.41 -14.05 -5.61
N LEU A 12 14.21 -14.89 -6.28
CA LEU A 12 14.27 -14.92 -7.75
C LEU A 12 12.90 -15.29 -8.36
N ASP A 13 12.25 -16.35 -7.89
CA ASP A 13 10.93 -16.76 -8.38
C ASP A 13 9.89 -15.65 -8.20
N ASN A 14 9.89 -14.99 -7.04
CA ASN A 14 9.00 -13.87 -6.77
C ASN A 14 9.26 -12.68 -7.73
N LEU A 15 10.52 -12.26 -7.89
CA LEU A 15 10.88 -11.13 -8.77
C LEU A 15 10.54 -11.41 -10.24
N VAL A 16 10.77 -12.65 -10.72
CA VAL A 16 10.42 -13.07 -12.08
C VAL A 16 8.91 -13.04 -12.29
N GLN A 17 8.13 -13.57 -11.35
CA GLN A 17 6.66 -13.54 -11.43
C GLN A 17 6.11 -12.12 -11.39
N SER A 18 6.73 -11.24 -10.60
CA SER A 18 6.40 -9.81 -10.49
C SER A 18 6.95 -8.96 -11.66
N ARG A 19 7.77 -9.55 -12.54
CA ARG A 19 8.45 -8.89 -13.68
C ARG A 19 9.35 -7.73 -13.27
N ILE A 20 10.07 -7.88 -12.15
CA ILE A 20 10.94 -6.85 -11.60
C ILE A 20 12.40 -7.16 -11.98
N GLY A 21 13.08 -6.17 -12.54
CA GLY A 21 14.46 -6.30 -13.02
C GLY A 21 15.54 -5.77 -12.06
N PHE A 22 15.18 -5.11 -10.96
CA PHE A 22 16.14 -4.54 -10.01
C PHE A 22 15.69 -4.72 -8.56
N VAL A 23 16.61 -5.16 -7.70
CA VAL A 23 16.35 -5.38 -6.28
C VAL A 23 17.49 -4.83 -5.40
N LEU A 24 17.13 -4.19 -4.29
CA LEU A 24 18.04 -3.82 -3.21
C LEU A 24 17.84 -4.76 -2.03
N PHE A 25 18.93 -5.36 -1.55
CA PHE A 25 18.92 -6.25 -0.40
C PHE A 25 19.44 -5.51 0.83
N PHE A 26 18.58 -5.18 1.77
CA PHE A 26 18.99 -4.70 3.08
C PHE A 26 19.12 -5.90 4.03
N HIS A 27 20.35 -6.21 4.44
CA HIS A 27 20.65 -7.43 5.20
C HIS A 27 21.70 -7.23 6.28
N CYS A 28 21.88 -8.26 7.10
CA CYS A 28 22.93 -8.38 8.09
C CYS A 28 23.71 -9.71 8.01
N TRP A 29 23.63 -10.38 6.86
CA TRP A 29 24.37 -11.60 6.56
C TRP A 29 25.89 -11.42 6.58
N GLN A 30 26.59 -12.51 6.89
CA GLN A 30 28.04 -12.60 6.86
C GLN A 30 28.56 -12.68 5.41
N GLN A 31 29.84 -12.37 5.22
CA GLN A 31 30.43 -12.32 3.87
C GLN A 31 30.32 -13.64 3.08
N HIS A 32 30.37 -14.78 3.76
CA HIS A 32 30.23 -16.09 3.09
C HIS A 32 28.79 -16.33 2.61
N GLU A 33 27.79 -15.94 3.40
CA GLU A 33 26.37 -16.04 3.04
C GLU A 33 26.03 -15.17 1.83
N ILE A 34 26.57 -13.94 1.78
CA ILE A 34 26.39 -13.03 0.63
C ILE A 34 26.97 -13.64 -0.64
N ARG A 35 28.16 -14.27 -0.55
CA ARG A 35 28.79 -14.92 -1.71
C ARG A 35 27.93 -16.06 -2.24
N ASP A 36 27.44 -16.92 -1.35
CA ASP A 36 26.58 -18.05 -1.73
C ASP A 36 25.27 -17.55 -2.37
N PHE A 37 24.66 -16.53 -1.77
CA PHE A 37 23.43 -15.91 -2.27
C PHE A 37 23.65 -15.26 -3.64
N ALA A 38 24.71 -14.46 -3.80
CA ALA A 38 25.05 -13.79 -5.06
C ALA A 38 25.37 -14.80 -6.17
N GLN A 39 26.11 -15.87 -5.85
CA GLN A 39 26.37 -16.96 -6.80
C GLN A 39 25.08 -17.61 -7.27
N GLN A 40 24.08 -17.79 -6.39
CA GLN A 40 22.78 -18.32 -6.77
C GLN A 40 22.03 -17.35 -7.69
N PHE A 41 22.04 -16.05 -7.41
CA PHE A 41 21.47 -15.00 -8.28
C PHE A 41 22.12 -14.91 -9.66
N MET A 42 23.39 -15.30 -9.78
CA MET A 42 24.12 -15.31 -11.05
C MET A 42 23.99 -16.63 -11.83
N LYS A 43 23.47 -17.70 -11.21
CA LYS A 43 23.24 -18.95 -11.95
C LYS A 43 22.18 -18.70 -13.04
N PRO A 44 22.36 -19.26 -14.24
CA PRO A 44 21.38 -19.17 -15.31
C PRO A 44 20.18 -20.09 -15.01
N LEU A 45 19.39 -19.72 -13.99
CA LEU A 45 18.10 -20.35 -13.68
C LEU A 45 16.96 -19.66 -14.42
N HIS A 46 17.13 -18.39 -14.79
CA HIS A 46 16.10 -17.59 -15.45
C HIS A 46 16.68 -16.81 -16.64
N GLN A 47 15.87 -16.65 -17.69
CA GLN A 47 16.25 -15.91 -18.90
C GLN A 47 16.33 -14.38 -18.69
N HIS A 48 15.81 -13.88 -17.57
CA HIS A 48 15.75 -12.45 -17.25
C HIS A 48 16.92 -12.07 -16.34
N LEU A 49 17.66 -11.04 -16.74
CA LEU A 49 18.71 -10.45 -15.91
C LEU A 49 18.07 -9.63 -14.79
N ILE A 50 18.36 -9.99 -13.54
CA ILE A 50 17.95 -9.24 -12.35
C ILE A 50 19.19 -8.57 -11.79
N TYR A 51 19.23 -7.24 -11.91
CA TYR A 51 20.23 -6.41 -11.27
C TYR A 51 20.00 -6.41 -9.76
N HIS A 52 21.08 -6.47 -8.98
CA HIS A 52 20.97 -6.52 -7.54
C HIS A 52 22.10 -5.75 -6.86
N GLN A 53 21.78 -5.20 -5.69
CA GLN A 53 22.75 -4.54 -4.82
C GLN A 53 22.54 -4.99 -3.38
N PHE A 54 23.64 -5.26 -2.69
CA PHE A 54 23.65 -5.66 -1.29
C PHE A 54 24.02 -4.47 -0.41
N LEU A 55 23.16 -4.16 0.56
CA LEU A 55 23.34 -3.09 1.53
C LEU A 55 23.43 -3.69 2.93
N GLN A 56 24.62 -3.60 3.51
CA GLN A 56 24.93 -4.15 4.82
C GLN A 56 24.47 -3.17 5.91
N MET A 57 23.35 -3.49 6.58
CA MET A 57 22.68 -2.55 7.48
C MET A 57 23.54 -2.11 8.67
N HIS A 58 24.45 -2.94 9.17
CA HIS A 58 25.26 -2.57 10.34
C HIS A 58 26.11 -1.32 10.09
N ALA A 59 26.52 -1.06 8.85
CA ALA A 59 27.33 0.09 8.47
C ALA A 59 26.52 1.40 8.34
N VAL A 60 25.19 1.33 8.27
CA VAL A 60 24.30 2.48 8.11
C VAL A 60 24.09 3.18 9.44
N ARG A 61 24.38 4.48 9.57
CA ARG A 61 24.20 5.21 10.84
C ARG A 61 22.72 5.51 11.14
N ASP A 62 22.02 5.96 10.11
CA ASP A 62 20.64 6.45 10.11
C ASP A 62 20.06 6.21 8.70
N TRP A 63 18.73 6.28 8.60
CA TRP A 63 17.98 6.11 7.36
C TRP A 63 17.56 7.45 6.74
N GLU A 64 18.11 8.57 7.23
CA GLU A 64 17.83 9.90 6.69
C GLU A 64 18.14 9.95 5.18
N ASP A 65 17.23 10.56 4.43
CA ASP A 65 17.26 10.66 2.97
C ASP A 65 17.35 9.30 2.25
N LEU A 66 16.67 8.27 2.77
CA LEU A 66 16.66 6.90 2.22
C LEU A 66 16.47 6.87 0.70
N GLU A 67 15.46 7.58 0.20
CA GLU A 67 15.17 7.62 -1.25
C GLU A 67 16.34 8.18 -2.06
N LEU A 68 16.88 9.32 -1.64
CA LEU A 68 17.97 10.01 -2.33
C LEU A 68 19.25 9.17 -2.34
N ARG A 69 19.55 8.53 -1.20
CA ARG A 69 20.83 7.85 -0.98
C ARG A 69 20.86 6.42 -1.52
N PHE A 70 19.74 5.72 -1.46
CA PHE A 70 19.68 4.29 -1.73
C PHE A 70 18.69 3.90 -2.81
N LEU A 71 17.55 4.60 -2.92
CA LEU A 71 16.46 4.21 -3.82
C LEU A 71 16.43 5.00 -5.14
N GLY A 72 17.41 5.86 -5.41
CA GLY A 72 17.50 6.60 -6.67
C GLY A 72 17.65 5.68 -7.87
N HIS A 73 16.59 5.52 -8.67
CA HIS A 73 16.60 4.69 -9.87
C HIS A 73 15.75 5.27 -11.02
N LEU A 74 16.03 4.83 -12.24
CA LEU A 74 15.24 5.16 -13.44
C LEU A 74 14.18 4.11 -13.80
N GLN A 75 14.14 2.98 -13.06
CA GLN A 75 13.18 1.90 -13.32
C GLN A 75 11.75 2.29 -12.91
N PRO A 76 10.70 1.70 -13.50
CA PRO A 76 9.31 1.94 -13.08
C PRO A 76 8.99 1.40 -11.69
N THR A 77 9.65 0.31 -11.30
CA THR A 77 9.47 -0.36 -10.00
C THR A 77 10.81 -0.91 -9.52
N LEU A 78 11.13 -0.66 -8.26
CA LEU A 78 12.28 -1.23 -7.56
C LEU A 78 11.81 -2.22 -6.51
N ALA A 79 12.39 -3.42 -6.49
CA ALA A 79 12.19 -4.33 -5.37
C ALA A 79 13.10 -3.99 -4.20
N ILE A 80 12.55 -4.03 -2.99
CA ILE A 80 13.27 -3.80 -1.76
C ILE A 80 13.07 -5.02 -0.88
N TYR A 81 14.16 -5.76 -0.65
CA TYR A 81 14.17 -6.86 0.30
C TYR A 81 14.71 -6.36 1.64
N VAL A 82 14.02 -6.71 2.72
CA VAL A 82 14.40 -6.35 4.09
C VAL A 82 14.43 -7.62 4.94
N ASP A 83 15.59 -7.92 5.53
CA ASP A 83 15.72 -8.95 6.55
C ASP A 83 15.40 -8.36 7.94
N MET A 84 14.21 -8.66 8.47
CA MET A 84 13.75 -8.18 9.78
C MET A 84 14.57 -8.74 10.95
N LYS A 85 15.34 -9.82 10.75
CA LYS A 85 16.25 -10.36 11.77
C LYS A 85 17.39 -9.38 12.08
N CYS A 86 17.54 -8.32 11.27
CA CYS A 86 18.55 -7.29 11.44
C CYS A 86 18.09 -6.16 12.37
N HIS A 87 18.91 -5.80 13.35
CA HIS A 87 18.57 -4.78 14.36
C HIS A 87 18.17 -3.39 13.84
N LYS A 88 18.58 -2.99 12.62
CA LYS A 88 18.21 -1.70 12.01
C LYS A 88 17.04 -1.78 11.03
N ALA A 89 16.45 -2.96 10.84
CA ALA A 89 15.34 -3.16 9.92
C ALA A 89 14.09 -2.36 10.36
N ALA A 90 13.82 -2.30 11.66
CA ALA A 90 12.70 -1.52 12.19
C ALA A 90 12.77 -0.05 11.76
N GLY A 91 13.92 0.61 11.97
CA GLY A 91 14.11 2.00 11.55
C GLY A 91 14.03 2.21 10.03
N LEU A 92 14.38 1.21 9.22
CA LEU A 92 14.25 1.31 7.75
C LEU A 92 12.77 1.32 7.34
N LEU A 93 11.96 0.47 7.99
CA LEU A 93 10.54 0.34 7.69
C LEU A 93 9.73 1.56 8.22
N GLU A 94 10.25 2.26 9.22
CA GLU A 94 9.66 3.50 9.74
C GLU A 94 9.74 4.70 8.77
N GLU A 95 10.50 4.62 7.67
CA GLU A 95 10.59 5.68 6.64
C GLU A 95 9.32 5.78 5.76
N GLN A 96 8.36 4.85 5.91
CA GLN A 96 6.99 4.92 5.34
C GLN A 96 6.87 5.09 3.82
N LEU A 97 7.82 4.53 3.06
CA LEU A 97 7.80 4.59 1.59
C LEU A 97 6.96 3.46 0.96
N TYR A 98 5.70 3.36 1.37
CA TYR A 98 4.79 2.30 0.93
C TYR A 98 3.82 2.83 -0.14
N ASN A 99 4.27 2.79 -1.39
CA ASN A 99 3.53 3.22 -2.58
C ASN A 99 3.78 2.26 -3.76
N ARG A 100 3.16 2.53 -4.92
CA ARG A 100 3.31 1.71 -6.14
C ARG A 100 4.71 1.61 -6.75
N HIS A 101 5.64 2.50 -6.38
CA HIS A 101 6.98 2.52 -6.99
C HIS A 101 7.90 1.44 -6.42
N TYR A 102 7.55 0.90 -5.25
CA TYR A 102 8.36 -0.07 -4.53
C TYR A 102 7.62 -1.39 -4.36
N HIS A 103 8.34 -2.48 -4.60
CA HIS A 103 7.90 -3.84 -4.31
C HIS A 103 8.64 -4.35 -3.08
N TRP A 104 7.99 -4.27 -1.93
CA TRP A 104 8.59 -4.61 -0.65
C TRP A 104 8.45 -6.10 -0.34
N LEU A 105 9.57 -6.77 -0.07
CA LEU A 105 9.66 -8.14 0.42
C LEU A 105 10.27 -8.11 1.82
N VAL A 106 9.41 -8.13 2.83
CA VAL A 106 9.81 -8.08 4.24
C VAL A 106 9.89 -9.50 4.77
N HIS A 107 11.10 -9.98 5.06
CA HIS A 107 11.33 -11.37 5.49
C HIS A 107 11.71 -11.41 6.97
N GLY A 108 10.99 -12.22 7.75
CA GLY A 108 11.18 -12.29 9.20
C GLY A 108 10.69 -13.60 9.81
N ASN A 109 10.72 -13.66 11.14
CA ASN A 109 10.26 -14.82 11.93
C ASN A 109 9.20 -14.44 12.98
N GLU A 110 8.73 -13.20 12.94
CA GLU A 110 7.68 -12.68 13.79
C GLU A 110 6.37 -13.45 13.58
N SER A 111 5.56 -13.53 14.63
CA SER A 111 4.18 -14.01 14.46
C SER A 111 3.38 -13.03 13.61
N GLU A 112 2.31 -13.50 12.96
CA GLU A 112 1.41 -12.64 12.18
C GLU A 112 0.87 -11.47 13.01
N VAL A 113 0.52 -11.72 14.27
CA VAL A 113 0.07 -10.69 15.22
C VAL A 113 1.20 -9.71 15.54
N GLY A 114 2.41 -10.21 15.81
CA GLY A 114 3.56 -9.35 16.10
C GLY A 114 3.96 -8.46 14.93
N PHE A 115 3.94 -9.00 13.70
CA PHE A 115 4.19 -8.22 12.49
C PHE A 115 3.08 -7.19 12.27
N TYR A 116 1.81 -7.60 12.42
CA TYR A 116 0.67 -6.68 12.31
C TYR A 116 0.80 -5.50 13.28
N ASP A 117 1.06 -5.77 14.56
CA ASP A 117 1.18 -4.73 15.58
C ASP A 117 2.31 -3.75 15.26
N PHE A 118 3.46 -4.27 14.81
CA PHE A 118 4.59 -3.45 14.38
C PHE A 118 4.27 -2.57 13.16
N PHE A 119 3.58 -3.13 12.16
CA PHE A 119 3.39 -2.48 10.86
C PHE A 119 2.13 -1.60 10.81
N SER A 120 1.16 -1.83 11.70
CA SER A 120 -0.12 -1.11 11.76
C SER A 120 -0.04 0.43 11.90
N PRO A 121 1.00 1.02 12.52
CA PRO A 121 1.11 2.47 12.61
C PRO A 121 1.50 3.13 11.29
N PHE A 122 2.09 2.39 10.34
CA PHE A 122 2.68 2.97 9.15
C PHE A 122 1.64 3.38 8.11
N ASN A 123 1.95 4.46 7.39
CA ASN A 123 1.10 4.94 6.32
C ASN A 123 1.33 4.12 5.05
N ILE A 124 0.34 3.32 4.68
CA ILE A 124 0.40 2.44 3.51
C ILE A 124 -0.61 2.94 2.49
N SER A 125 -0.11 3.25 1.30
CA SER A 125 -0.94 3.68 0.17
C SER A 125 -1.83 2.54 -0.32
N ILE A 126 -2.97 2.90 -0.92
CA ILE A 126 -3.93 1.94 -1.49
C ILE A 126 -3.29 1.10 -2.61
N ASP A 127 -2.24 1.58 -3.27
CA ASP A 127 -1.57 0.87 -4.35
C ASP A 127 -0.22 0.26 -3.94
N ALA A 128 0.10 0.28 -2.64
CA ALA A 128 1.34 -0.27 -2.12
C ALA A 128 1.46 -1.77 -2.37
N ASP A 129 2.66 -2.20 -2.74
CA ASP A 129 3.01 -3.58 -2.99
C ASP A 129 3.98 -4.07 -1.91
N VAL A 130 3.42 -4.62 -0.83
CA VAL A 130 4.16 -5.07 0.35
C VAL A 130 3.79 -6.51 0.65
N SER A 131 4.80 -7.37 0.73
CA SER A 131 4.65 -8.76 1.14
C SER A 131 5.46 -9.05 2.40
N TYR A 132 4.82 -9.66 3.38
CA TYR A 132 5.51 -10.27 4.53
C TYR A 132 5.77 -11.75 4.24
N VAL A 133 6.99 -12.20 4.49
CA VAL A 133 7.44 -13.56 4.21
C VAL A 133 8.00 -14.17 5.49
N LYS A 134 7.56 -15.39 5.79
CA LYS A 134 8.11 -16.18 6.91
C LYS A 134 8.40 -17.61 6.49
N GLU A 135 9.38 -18.20 7.14
CA GLU A 135 9.70 -19.63 7.00
C GLU A 135 8.66 -20.46 7.79
N GLU A 136 8.04 -21.45 7.16
CA GLU A 136 7.22 -22.44 7.86
C GLU A 136 8.13 -23.45 8.57
N PRO A 137 7.75 -23.94 9.77
CA PRO A 137 8.51 -24.97 10.46
C PRO A 137 8.57 -26.25 9.60
N PRO A 138 9.69 -26.99 9.65
CA PRO A 138 9.85 -28.22 8.88
C PRO A 138 8.75 -29.22 9.25
N SER A 139 7.99 -29.65 8.25
CA SER A 139 6.94 -30.66 8.40
C SER A 139 7.42 -32.01 7.83
N SER A 140 6.82 -33.10 8.29
CA SER A 140 7.09 -34.45 7.77
C SER A 140 6.67 -34.64 6.31
N ASP A 141 5.88 -33.73 5.77
CA ASP A 141 5.20 -33.90 4.47
C ASP A 141 6.05 -33.38 3.30
N TYR A 142 7.20 -32.75 3.59
CA TYR A 142 8.04 -32.10 2.60
C TYR A 142 9.39 -32.78 2.47
N ASN A 143 10.01 -32.65 1.29
CA ASN A 143 11.38 -33.08 1.08
C ASN A 143 12.28 -32.47 2.17
N ALA A 144 13.05 -33.30 2.88
CA ALA A 144 13.87 -32.87 4.02
C ALA A 144 14.91 -31.77 3.70
N SER A 145 15.14 -31.48 2.41
CA SER A 145 16.05 -30.45 1.91
C SER A 145 15.35 -29.15 1.46
N ALA A 146 14.02 -29.09 1.46
CA ALA A 146 13.25 -27.93 1.01
C ALA A 146 12.86 -27.04 2.20
N VAL A 147 12.95 -25.72 2.00
CA VAL A 147 12.44 -24.70 2.92
C VAL A 147 11.12 -24.18 2.37
N VAL A 148 10.08 -24.13 3.21
CA VAL A 148 8.78 -23.61 2.81
C VAL A 148 8.64 -22.18 3.29
N TYR A 149 8.34 -21.27 2.37
CA TYR A 149 8.08 -19.86 2.64
C TYR A 149 6.59 -19.59 2.51
N ALA A 150 5.97 -19.08 3.58
CA ALA A 150 4.62 -18.54 3.56
C ALA A 150 4.68 -17.04 3.28
N THR A 151 3.96 -16.60 2.25
CA THR A 151 3.87 -15.19 1.83
C THR A 151 2.51 -14.63 2.18
N TYR A 152 2.49 -13.41 2.72
CA TYR A 152 1.30 -12.66 3.13
C TYR A 152 1.26 -11.33 2.37
N ASP A 153 0.09 -10.99 1.83
CA ASP A 153 -0.18 -9.65 1.27
C ASP A 153 -0.43 -8.69 2.45
N VAL A 154 0.32 -7.60 2.49
CA VAL A 154 0.23 -6.54 3.51
C VAL A 154 -0.33 -5.31 2.81
N TYR A 155 -1.55 -4.93 3.17
CA TYR A 155 -2.23 -3.84 2.47
C TYR A 155 -3.14 -3.03 3.38
N SER A 156 -3.53 -1.85 2.92
CA SER A 156 -4.54 -1.02 3.56
C SER A 156 -5.45 -0.42 2.49
N ASN A 157 -6.71 -0.19 2.86
CA ASN A 157 -7.67 0.56 2.03
C ASN A 157 -7.45 2.08 2.10
N GLY A 158 -6.22 2.51 2.40
CA GLY A 158 -5.81 3.90 2.51
C GLY A 158 -5.79 4.36 3.96
N ARG A 159 -4.61 4.27 4.59
CA ARG A 159 -4.44 4.65 5.99
C ARG A 159 -4.73 6.13 6.24
N ILE A 160 -4.35 7.00 5.31
CA ILE A 160 -4.62 8.46 5.37
C ILE A 160 -6.12 8.76 5.53
N ILE A 161 -6.98 7.96 4.91
CA ILE A 161 -8.44 8.14 4.94
C ILE A 161 -9.12 7.26 6.00
N GLY A 162 -8.37 6.68 6.93
CA GLY A 162 -8.89 5.89 8.05
C GLY A 162 -8.98 4.38 7.80
N GLY A 163 -8.46 3.88 6.67
CA GLY A 163 -8.36 2.45 6.39
C GLY A 163 -7.50 1.71 7.41
N GLN A 164 -7.84 0.44 7.65
CA GLN A 164 -7.11 -0.44 8.55
C GLN A 164 -6.02 -1.20 7.79
N LEU A 165 -5.02 -1.67 8.52
CA LEU A 165 -4.06 -2.62 7.98
C LEU A 165 -4.76 -3.97 7.81
N ASN A 166 -4.46 -4.68 6.74
CA ASN A 166 -4.85 -6.05 6.52
C ASN A 166 -3.61 -6.88 6.20
N LEU A 167 -3.51 -8.04 6.85
CA LEU A 167 -2.48 -9.03 6.62
C LEU A 167 -3.17 -10.33 6.22
N THR A 168 -3.08 -10.69 4.94
CA THR A 168 -3.78 -11.87 4.41
C THR A 168 -2.79 -12.87 3.82
N ALA A 169 -2.85 -14.12 4.28
CA ALA A 169 -2.01 -15.19 3.76
C ALA A 169 -2.28 -15.42 2.27
N ASN A 170 -1.24 -15.44 1.44
CA ASN A 170 -1.35 -15.54 -0.02
C ASN A 170 -1.06 -16.97 -0.51
N TYR A 171 0.20 -17.40 -0.45
CA TYR A 171 0.62 -18.73 -0.89
C TYR A 171 1.78 -19.26 -0.06
N ALA A 172 1.97 -20.58 -0.12
CA ALA A 172 3.18 -21.25 0.37
C ALA A 172 4.01 -21.76 -0.81
N CYS A 173 5.33 -21.54 -0.75
CA CYS A 173 6.28 -21.94 -1.79
C CYS A 173 7.40 -22.77 -1.19
N GLY A 174 7.60 -23.98 -1.70
CA GLY A 174 8.68 -24.86 -1.30
C GLY A 174 9.87 -24.64 -2.21
N CYS A 175 11.02 -24.31 -1.62
CA CYS A 175 12.24 -24.03 -2.35
C CYS A 175 13.33 -25.00 -1.93
N ASP A 176 14.03 -25.58 -2.90
CA ASP A 176 15.21 -26.41 -2.69
C ASP A 176 16.41 -25.81 -3.43
N LEU A 177 17.48 -26.60 -3.63
CA LEU A 177 18.68 -26.13 -4.32
C LEU A 177 18.50 -25.94 -5.83
N SER A 178 17.49 -26.60 -6.42
CA SER A 178 17.20 -26.59 -7.84
C SER A 178 16.24 -25.49 -8.25
N GLY A 179 15.33 -25.09 -7.35
CA GLY A 179 14.39 -24.01 -7.60
C GLY A 179 13.26 -23.96 -6.57
N CYS A 180 12.18 -23.27 -6.94
CA CYS A 180 11.00 -23.10 -6.11
C CYS A 180 9.76 -23.61 -6.84
N GLN A 181 8.83 -24.17 -6.06
CA GLN A 181 7.53 -24.59 -6.54
C GLN A 181 6.44 -24.08 -5.60
N ARG A 182 5.44 -23.41 -6.17
CA ARG A 182 4.22 -23.04 -5.43
C ARG A 182 3.48 -24.30 -5.01
N MET A 183 3.31 -24.48 -3.70
CA MET A 183 2.75 -25.69 -3.13
C MET A 183 1.25 -25.60 -2.98
N ARG A 184 0.78 -24.47 -2.42
CA ARG A 184 -0.62 -24.24 -2.12
C ARG A 184 -0.91 -22.75 -2.02
N TYR A 185 -2.17 -22.39 -2.30
CA TYR A 185 -2.70 -21.09 -1.95
C TYR A 185 -3.25 -21.15 -0.52
N LEU A 186 -2.92 -20.15 0.29
CA LEU A 186 -3.34 -20.06 1.68
C LEU A 186 -4.69 -19.35 1.83
N SER A 187 -5.13 -18.68 0.76
CA SER A 187 -6.43 -18.02 0.68
C SER A 187 -6.92 -17.89 -0.77
N PRO A 188 -8.17 -17.43 -0.97
CA PRO A 188 -8.70 -17.10 -2.30
C PRO A 188 -8.06 -15.88 -2.97
N LEU A 189 -7.03 -15.27 -2.37
CA LEU A 189 -6.35 -14.10 -2.93
C LEU A 189 -5.91 -14.28 -4.39
N HIS A 190 -5.42 -15.46 -4.74
CA HIS A 190 -4.99 -15.81 -6.09
C HIS A 190 -6.10 -15.76 -7.17
N LEU A 191 -7.37 -15.73 -6.76
CA LEU A 191 -8.51 -15.61 -7.67
C LEU A 191 -8.83 -14.15 -8.03
N ARG A 192 -8.16 -13.19 -7.40
CA ARG A 192 -8.42 -11.75 -7.54
C ARG A 192 -7.33 -11.08 -8.38
N SER A 193 -7.62 -9.88 -8.88
CA SER A 193 -6.60 -8.99 -9.44
C SER A 193 -5.59 -8.61 -8.35
N LYS A 194 -4.39 -8.14 -8.73
CA LYS A 194 -3.37 -7.67 -7.77
C LYS A 194 -3.94 -6.64 -6.77
N TYR A 195 -4.86 -5.79 -7.23
CA TYR A 195 -5.49 -4.75 -6.42
C TYR A 195 -6.87 -5.13 -5.91
N GLY A 196 -7.36 -6.35 -6.17
CA GLY A 196 -8.72 -6.76 -5.87
C GLY A 196 -9.08 -6.73 -4.38
N ASN A 197 -8.09 -6.79 -3.50
CA ASN A 197 -8.31 -6.65 -2.05
C ASN A 197 -8.50 -5.20 -1.60
N ARG A 198 -8.19 -4.27 -2.49
CA ARG A 198 -8.12 -2.83 -2.26
C ARG A 198 -9.15 -2.07 -3.13
N GLU A 199 -9.96 -2.79 -3.91
CA GLU A 199 -11.03 -2.24 -4.76
C GLU A 199 -12.22 -1.73 -3.94
N GLN A 200 -12.41 -2.27 -2.73
CA GLN A 200 -13.50 -1.89 -1.83
C GLN A 200 -12.93 -1.24 -0.57
N LEU A 201 -13.52 -0.11 -0.16
CA LEU A 201 -13.12 0.67 1.00
C LEU A 201 -14.12 0.45 2.15
N THR A 202 -14.48 -0.80 2.42
CA THR A 202 -15.56 -1.17 3.37
C THR A 202 -15.31 -0.79 4.82
N ASP A 203 -14.05 -0.61 5.19
CA ASP A 203 -13.58 -0.20 6.51
C ASP A 203 -13.33 1.32 6.62
N VAL A 204 -13.62 2.08 5.56
CA VAL A 204 -13.37 3.52 5.48
C VAL A 204 -14.67 4.31 5.63
N VAL A 205 -14.60 5.39 6.43
CA VAL A 205 -15.64 6.42 6.52
C VAL A 205 -15.10 7.72 5.91
N LEU A 206 -15.39 7.97 4.64
CA LEU A 206 -14.94 9.17 3.95
C LEU A 206 -15.64 10.42 4.49
N ARG A 207 -14.86 11.43 4.87
CA ARG A 207 -15.35 12.75 5.24
C ARG A 207 -15.57 13.57 3.97
N VAL A 208 -16.81 13.96 3.72
CA VAL A 208 -17.17 14.60 2.45
C VAL A 208 -17.65 16.03 2.66
N ALA A 209 -16.86 17.00 2.20
CA ALA A 209 -17.26 18.39 2.23
C ALA A 209 -18.35 18.67 1.18
N THR A 210 -19.51 19.14 1.63
CA THR A 210 -20.72 19.31 0.82
C THR A 210 -21.25 20.72 0.95
N VAL A 211 -21.30 21.45 -0.16
CA VAL A 211 -21.80 22.82 -0.17
C VAL A 211 -23.33 22.82 -0.14
N VAL A 212 -23.91 23.68 0.70
CA VAL A 212 -25.34 23.99 0.71
C VAL A 212 -25.48 25.51 0.82
N THR A 213 -26.00 26.15 -0.23
CA THR A 213 -26.09 27.62 -0.29
C THR A 213 -27.50 28.15 -0.09
N GLN A 214 -28.51 27.33 -0.38
CA GLN A 214 -29.91 27.77 -0.38
C GLN A 214 -30.65 27.38 0.91
N ARG A 215 -29.98 26.74 1.86
CA ARG A 215 -30.54 26.35 3.16
C ARG A 215 -29.58 26.71 4.29
N PRO A 216 -30.08 27.03 5.49
CA PRO A 216 -29.23 27.36 6.62
C PRO A 216 -28.48 26.14 7.16
N LEU A 217 -27.20 26.30 7.47
CA LEU A 217 -26.36 25.23 8.03
C LEU A 217 -26.72 24.83 9.47
N TYR A 218 -27.56 25.62 10.16
CA TYR A 218 -28.08 25.23 11.49
C TYR A 218 -29.19 24.16 11.41
N TRP A 219 -29.64 23.79 10.20
CA TRP A 219 -30.50 22.63 10.01
C TRP A 219 -29.78 21.36 10.44
N SER A 220 -30.54 20.37 10.90
CA SER A 220 -29.98 19.05 11.21
C SER A 220 -29.41 18.39 9.95
N GLU A 221 -28.42 17.51 10.12
CA GLU A 221 -27.82 16.72 9.04
C GLU A 221 -28.90 15.99 8.21
N ASP A 222 -29.88 15.36 8.87
CA ASP A 222 -30.99 14.68 8.18
C ASP A 222 -31.81 15.62 7.29
N GLN A 223 -32.04 16.86 7.73
CA GLN A 223 -32.78 17.85 6.92
C GLN A 223 -31.98 18.32 5.71
N LEU A 224 -30.66 18.51 5.86
CA LEU A 224 -29.78 18.89 4.77
C LEU A 224 -29.63 17.75 3.75
N VAL A 225 -29.48 16.51 4.23
CA VAL A 225 -29.48 15.30 3.40
C VAL A 225 -30.80 15.16 2.64
N LEU A 226 -31.93 15.35 3.32
CA LEU A 226 -33.25 15.29 2.68
C LEU A 226 -33.38 16.36 1.60
N PHE A 227 -32.95 17.60 1.86
CA PHE A 227 -32.95 18.67 0.88
C PHE A 227 -32.12 18.31 -0.36
N LEU A 228 -30.90 17.79 -0.16
CA LEU A 228 -30.02 17.41 -1.27
C LEU A 228 -30.56 16.24 -2.08
N SER A 229 -31.30 15.33 -1.45
CA SER A 229 -31.86 14.11 -2.06
C SER A 229 -33.22 14.28 -2.73
N GLN A 230 -33.86 15.45 -2.62
CA GLN A 230 -35.18 15.68 -3.19
C GLN A 230 -35.15 15.58 -4.73
N GLU A 231 -36.29 15.27 -5.35
CA GLU A 231 -36.45 15.32 -6.82
C GLU A 231 -37.24 16.56 -7.28
N ASN A 232 -37.84 17.29 -6.35
CA ASN A 232 -38.55 18.53 -6.63
C ASN A 232 -37.60 19.73 -6.56
N ASP A 233 -37.95 20.81 -7.26
CA ASP A 233 -37.22 22.08 -7.26
C ASP A 233 -35.72 21.93 -7.54
N THR A 234 -35.33 21.03 -8.46
CA THR A 234 -33.92 20.71 -8.77
C THR A 234 -33.10 21.91 -9.26
N HIS A 235 -33.77 23.00 -9.66
CA HIS A 235 -33.13 24.27 -9.98
C HIS A 235 -32.53 24.99 -8.75
N ILE A 236 -33.01 24.67 -7.54
CA ILE A 236 -32.49 25.19 -6.27
C ILE A 236 -31.25 24.36 -5.89
N ASP A 237 -30.10 25.02 -5.82
CA ASP A 237 -28.81 24.42 -5.46
C ASP A 237 -28.40 23.24 -6.37
N SER A 238 -28.71 23.38 -7.67
CA SER A 238 -28.60 22.31 -8.66
C SER A 238 -27.21 21.65 -8.71
N LEU A 239 -26.13 22.44 -8.62
CA LEU A 239 -24.75 21.93 -8.64
C LEU A 239 -24.40 21.15 -7.37
N ALA A 240 -24.82 21.63 -6.20
CA ALA A 240 -24.61 20.94 -4.93
C ALA A 240 -25.36 19.60 -4.91
N ARG A 241 -26.61 19.60 -5.37
CA ARG A 241 -27.44 18.39 -5.47
C ARG A 241 -26.87 17.38 -6.46
N PHE A 242 -26.45 17.85 -7.64
CA PHE A 242 -25.81 17.01 -8.64
C PHE A 242 -24.57 16.32 -8.08
N GLY A 243 -23.67 17.09 -7.45
CA GLY A 243 -22.47 16.54 -6.86
C GLY A 243 -22.73 15.59 -5.68
N TYR A 244 -23.70 15.90 -4.83
CA TYR A 244 -24.17 15.01 -3.77
C TYR A 244 -24.61 13.65 -4.33
N HIS A 245 -25.44 13.63 -5.37
CA HIS A 245 -25.87 12.37 -6.01
C HIS A 245 -24.72 11.60 -6.66
N LEU A 246 -23.76 12.27 -7.31
CA LEU A 246 -22.56 11.63 -7.83
C LEU A 246 -21.73 10.98 -6.72
N THR A 247 -21.61 11.67 -5.58
CA THR A 247 -20.92 11.15 -4.41
C THR A 247 -21.61 9.91 -3.84
N LEU A 248 -22.95 9.86 -3.83
CA LEU A 248 -23.67 8.63 -3.45
C LEU A 248 -23.39 7.45 -4.38
N ILE A 249 -23.29 7.70 -5.70
CA ILE A 249 -22.89 6.66 -6.66
C ILE A 249 -21.45 6.19 -6.36
N LEU A 250 -20.53 7.13 -6.10
CA LEU A 250 -19.16 6.80 -5.74
C LEU A 250 -19.08 5.97 -4.46
N ARG A 251 -19.88 6.31 -3.44
CA ARG A 251 -20.01 5.52 -2.21
C ARG A 251 -20.38 4.08 -2.50
N ASP A 252 -21.38 3.89 -3.35
CA ASP A 252 -21.92 2.56 -3.66
C ASP A 252 -20.92 1.74 -4.49
N LEU A 253 -20.17 2.38 -5.39
CA LEU A 253 -19.11 1.74 -6.17
C LEU A 253 -17.91 1.33 -5.31
N LEU A 254 -17.50 2.17 -4.36
CA LEU A 254 -16.36 1.91 -3.47
C LEU A 254 -16.75 1.08 -2.24
N HIS A 255 -18.03 0.84 -2.02
CA HIS A 255 -18.57 0.17 -0.84
C HIS A 255 -18.12 0.80 0.50
N CYS A 256 -17.93 2.12 0.53
CA CYS A 256 -17.48 2.84 1.72
C CYS A 256 -18.64 3.48 2.49
N GLN A 257 -18.36 3.96 3.70
CA GLN A 257 -19.26 4.88 4.40
C GLN A 257 -18.87 6.33 4.09
N MET A 258 -19.81 7.25 4.27
CA MET A 258 -19.57 8.68 4.09
C MET A 258 -20.19 9.48 5.24
N LYS A 259 -19.41 10.43 5.75
CA LYS A 259 -19.86 11.43 6.71
C LYS A 259 -19.85 12.80 6.03
N PHE A 260 -21.02 13.41 5.90
CA PHE A 260 -21.15 14.69 5.22
C PHE A 260 -20.81 15.85 6.15
N ILE A 261 -19.97 16.76 5.68
CA ILE A 261 -19.60 17.99 6.36
C ILE A 261 -20.17 19.14 5.54
N PHE A 262 -21.20 19.79 6.07
CA PHE A 262 -21.89 20.86 5.34
C PHE A 262 -21.20 22.21 5.51
N VAL A 263 -21.02 22.90 4.38
CA VAL A 263 -20.42 24.25 4.30
C VAL A 263 -21.29 25.13 3.40
N ASP A 264 -21.20 26.45 3.55
CA ASP A 264 -22.04 27.41 2.83
C ASP A 264 -21.39 27.96 1.55
N SER A 265 -20.15 27.55 1.28
CA SER A 265 -19.31 28.10 0.22
C SER A 265 -18.37 27.06 -0.36
N TRP A 266 -18.07 27.20 -1.66
CA TRP A 266 -17.09 26.36 -2.36
C TRP A 266 -15.68 26.64 -1.88
N SER A 267 -15.30 27.92 -1.90
CA SER A 267 -14.03 28.43 -1.40
C SER A 267 -14.08 29.94 -1.28
N ILE A 268 -13.20 30.52 -0.45
CA ILE A 268 -12.99 31.97 -0.32
C ILE A 268 -11.94 32.45 -1.33
N SER A 269 -10.88 31.66 -1.51
CA SER A 269 -9.84 31.86 -2.52
C SER A 269 -9.66 30.58 -3.33
N ASP A 270 -8.56 30.45 -4.08
CA ASP A 270 -8.34 29.25 -4.90
C ASP A 270 -8.26 27.97 -4.06
N VAL A 271 -7.67 28.05 -2.86
CA VAL A 271 -7.40 26.90 -1.97
C VAL A 271 -7.84 27.09 -0.52
N VAL A 272 -8.37 28.25 -0.14
CA VAL A 272 -8.71 28.57 1.26
C VAL A 272 -10.22 28.64 1.46
N GLY A 273 -10.69 28.08 2.58
CA GLY A 273 -12.07 28.14 3.04
C GLY A 273 -13.04 27.28 2.21
N GLY A 274 -14.28 27.17 2.69
CA GLY A 274 -15.32 26.38 2.04
C GLY A 274 -14.94 24.89 1.90
N ALA A 275 -15.59 24.22 0.95
CA ALA A 275 -15.36 22.79 0.69
C ALA A 275 -13.96 22.48 0.17
N VAL A 276 -13.37 23.38 -0.65
CA VAL A 276 -12.01 23.20 -1.17
C VAL A 276 -10.98 23.32 -0.05
N GLY A 277 -11.08 24.35 0.79
CA GLY A 277 -10.20 24.53 1.94
C GLY A 277 -10.29 23.35 2.90
N ALA A 278 -11.48 22.77 3.10
CA ALA A 278 -11.63 21.60 3.96
C ALA A 278 -10.78 20.40 3.53
N VAL A 279 -10.62 20.17 2.22
CA VAL A 279 -9.77 19.10 1.69
C VAL A 279 -8.29 19.46 1.77
N VAL A 280 -7.93 20.71 1.46
CA VAL A 280 -6.54 21.22 1.59
C VAL A 280 -6.06 21.13 3.04
N ASP A 281 -6.92 21.46 3.99
CA ASP A 281 -6.66 21.41 5.43
C ASP A 281 -6.81 20.00 6.02
N GLN A 282 -7.08 18.98 5.18
CA GLN A 282 -7.28 17.57 5.58
C GLN A 282 -8.40 17.35 6.61
N THR A 283 -9.35 18.28 6.70
CA THR A 283 -10.56 18.15 7.52
C THR A 283 -11.68 17.38 6.81
N ALA A 284 -11.61 17.29 5.48
CA ALA A 284 -12.38 16.40 4.62
C ALA A 284 -11.45 15.62 3.68
N ASP A 285 -11.88 14.45 3.24
CA ASP A 285 -11.11 13.59 2.33
C ASP A 285 -11.43 13.90 0.85
N ILE A 286 -12.69 14.22 0.55
CA ILE A 286 -13.16 14.60 -0.79
C ILE A 286 -14.23 15.70 -0.71
N THR A 287 -14.52 16.34 -1.85
CA THR A 287 -15.67 17.24 -1.98
C THR A 287 -16.80 16.56 -2.76
N ALA A 288 -18.04 16.77 -2.33
CA ALA A 288 -19.24 16.41 -3.09
C ALA A 288 -19.67 17.54 -4.04
N THR A 289 -18.86 18.58 -4.22
CA THR A 289 -19.32 19.78 -4.93
C THR A 289 -18.46 20.04 -6.16
N PRO A 290 -19.05 20.12 -7.37
CA PRO A 290 -18.30 20.43 -8.57
C PRO A 290 -17.55 21.75 -8.40
N SER A 291 -16.26 21.74 -8.72
CA SER A 291 -15.41 22.92 -8.61
C SER A 291 -14.57 23.09 -9.88
N LEU A 292 -14.23 24.33 -10.21
CA LEU A 292 -13.34 24.63 -11.32
C LEU A 292 -11.93 24.09 -11.04
N ALA A 293 -11.36 23.40 -12.02
CA ALA A 293 -9.97 22.96 -11.98
C ALA A 293 -9.05 24.14 -12.34
N THR A 294 -8.46 24.76 -11.32
CA THR A 294 -7.46 25.82 -11.44
C THR A 294 -6.07 25.27 -11.14
N GLU A 295 -5.02 26.00 -11.54
CA GLU A 295 -3.64 25.57 -11.29
C GLU A 295 -3.34 25.41 -9.79
N GLY A 296 -3.79 26.34 -8.95
CA GLY A 296 -3.59 26.25 -7.51
C GLY A 296 -4.31 25.03 -6.94
N ARG A 297 -5.58 24.81 -7.28
CA ARG A 297 -6.30 23.60 -6.83
C ARG A 297 -5.64 22.31 -7.28
N LEU A 298 -5.20 22.22 -8.54
CA LEU A 298 -4.50 21.04 -9.01
C LEU A 298 -3.20 20.83 -8.22
N LYS A 299 -2.43 21.88 -7.93
CA LYS A 299 -1.20 21.77 -7.15
C LYS A 299 -1.41 21.20 -5.73
N TYR A 300 -2.51 21.55 -5.07
CA TYR A 300 -2.77 21.16 -3.67
C TYR A 300 -3.71 19.95 -3.52
N LEU A 301 -4.53 19.64 -4.54
CA LEU A 301 -5.50 18.55 -4.52
C LEU A 301 -5.11 17.37 -5.42
N SER A 302 -4.14 17.52 -6.33
CA SER A 302 -3.58 16.36 -7.04
C SER A 302 -2.59 15.64 -6.13
N ALA A 303 -2.64 14.31 -6.17
CA ALA A 303 -1.76 13.43 -5.39
C ALA A 303 -0.30 13.62 -5.85
N HIS A 304 0.39 14.58 -5.23
CA HIS A 304 1.83 14.76 -5.33
C HIS A 304 2.43 14.75 -3.93
N HIS A 305 2.37 13.58 -3.29
CA HIS A 305 3.28 13.17 -2.23
C HIS A 305 3.53 11.67 -2.39
#